data_AF-A0A2M7FL73-F1
#
_entry.id   AF-A0A2M7FL73-F1
#
_cell.length_a   1.000
_cell.length_b   1.000
_cell.length_c   1.000
_cell.angle_alpha   90.00
_cell.angle_beta   90.00
_cell.angle_gamma   90.00
#
_symmetry.space_group_name_H-M   'P 1'
#
loop_
_entity.id
_entity.type
_entity.pdbx_description
1 polymer ?
#
loop_
_entity_poly.entity_id
_entity_poly.type
_entity_poly.pdbx_seq_one_letter_code
_entity_poly.pdbx_strand_id
1 'polypeptide(L)'
;MNTTTLTDYQYLQDLSTSLSLGGKKRRVQIVMPEKLVQLIDKVFPNVDRSTLVSQAFTDLLLHKHRIVDPVLEDWVSEEQYNADEMETYLIEREKDV
;
A
#
# COMPACT_ATOMS: atom_id res chain seq x y z
N MET A 1 5.52 6.99 23.24
CA MET A 1 5.19 7.38 21.84
C MET A 1 5.73 8.77 21.59
N ASN A 2 6.68 8.92 20.65
CA ASN A 2 7.20 10.23 20.28
C ASN A 2 6.11 11.01 19.54
N THR A 3 5.89 12.26 19.92
CA THR A 3 4.84 13.13 19.36
C THR A 3 4.94 13.30 17.83
N THR A 4 6.15 13.17 17.28
CA THR A 4 6.42 13.22 15.83
C THR A 4 5.83 12.05 15.04
N THR A 5 5.84 10.83 15.58
CA THR A 5 5.33 9.67 14.84
C THR A 5 3.80 9.70 14.73
N LEU A 6 3.13 10.30 15.72
CA LEU A 6 1.67 10.47 15.73
C LEU A 6 1.23 11.55 14.74
N THR A 7 1.96 12.66 14.64
CA THR A 7 1.68 13.74 13.67
C THR A 7 1.88 13.29 12.23
N ASP A 8 2.91 12.48 11.96
CA ASP A 8 3.18 11.97 10.62
C ASP A 8 2.11 10.96 10.19
N TYR A 9 1.66 10.09 11.10
CA TYR A 9 0.58 9.14 10.82
C TYR A 9 -0.75 9.83 10.48
N GLN A 10 -1.13 10.84 11.27
CA GLN A 10 -2.34 11.64 11.00
C GLN A 10 -2.24 12.38 9.66
N TYR A 11 -1.08 12.97 9.37
CA TYR A 11 -0.84 13.60 8.07
C TYR A 11 -0.97 12.63 6.89
N LEU A 12 -0.43 11.41 7.02
CA LEU A 12 -0.53 10.38 5.97
C LEU A 12 -1.97 9.88 5.79
N GLN A 13 -2.75 9.80 6.86
CA GLN A 13 -4.16 9.44 6.82
C GLN A 13 -4.99 10.54 6.15
N ASP A 14 -4.69 11.80 6.45
CA ASP A 14 -5.30 12.94 5.76
C ASP A 14 -4.83 13.01 4.30
N LEU A 15 -3.59 12.63 4.00
CA LEU A 15 -3.04 12.60 2.64
C LEU A 15 -3.69 11.50 1.80
N SER A 16 -3.91 10.29 2.33
CA SER A 16 -4.61 9.22 1.61
C SER A 16 -6.04 9.66 1.27
N THR A 17 -6.68 10.41 2.17
CA THR A 17 -8.02 10.97 1.99
C THR A 17 -8.04 12.17 1.02
N SER A 18 -6.98 12.99 1.02
CA SER A 18 -6.85 14.25 0.27
C SER A 18 -5.99 14.21 -0.99
N LEU A 19 -5.42 13.05 -1.35
CA LEU A 19 -4.72 12.86 -2.62
C LEU A 19 -5.62 13.21 -3.83
N SER A 20 -6.94 13.12 -3.63
CA SER A 20 -8.02 13.56 -4.50
C SER A 20 -8.19 15.09 -4.63
N LEU A 21 -7.66 15.90 -3.69
CA LEU A 21 -8.03 17.31 -3.45
C LEU A 21 -6.91 18.35 -3.67
N GLY A 22 -5.70 17.96 -4.10
CA GLY A 22 -4.78 18.88 -4.78
C GLY A 22 -3.94 19.84 -3.91
N GLY A 23 -3.09 19.31 -3.03
CA GLY A 23 -2.04 20.07 -2.33
C GLY A 23 -0.83 20.46 -3.22
N LYS A 24 0.15 21.19 -2.66
CA LYS A 24 1.41 21.54 -3.34
C LYS A 24 2.23 20.27 -3.65
N LYS A 25 2.34 19.92 -4.94
CA LYS A 25 3.04 18.72 -5.41
C LYS A 25 4.51 19.04 -5.73
N ARG A 26 5.43 18.15 -5.32
CA ARG A 26 6.84 18.16 -5.78
C ARG A 26 7.04 17.03 -6.77
N ARG A 27 7.70 17.31 -7.90
CA ARG A 27 8.02 16.28 -8.90
C ARG A 27 9.21 15.45 -8.42
N VAL A 28 9.07 14.13 -8.49
CA VAL A 28 10.11 13.14 -8.21
C VAL A 28 10.28 12.27 -9.45
N GLN A 29 11.51 11.92 -9.82
CA GLN A 29 11.81 10.97 -10.89
C GLN A 29 12.12 9.60 -10.29
N ILE A 30 11.47 8.55 -10.78
CA ILE A 30 11.63 7.18 -10.31
C ILE A 30 11.96 6.31 -11.52
N VAL A 31 13.03 5.52 -11.41
CA VAL A 31 13.39 4.51 -12.40
C VAL A 31 12.78 3.18 -11.97
N MET A 32 12.05 2.52 -12.87
CA MET A 32 11.39 1.24 -12.61
C MET A 32 11.78 0.19 -13.66
N PRO A 33 11.80 -1.10 -13.30
CA PRO A 33 11.99 -2.19 -14.26
C PRO A 33 10.90 -2.19 -15.34
N GLU A 34 11.28 -2.39 -16.60
CA GLU A 34 10.37 -2.31 -17.74
C GLU A 34 9.17 -3.27 -17.61
N LYS A 35 9.42 -4.52 -17.20
CA LYS A 35 8.35 -5.51 -16.98
C LYS A 35 7.33 -5.06 -15.95
N LEU A 36 7.75 -4.35 -14.91
CA LEU A 36 6.86 -3.85 -13.87
C LEU A 36 5.95 -2.75 -14.43
N VAL A 37 6.50 -1.83 -15.23
CA VAL A 37 5.73 -0.77 -15.90
C VAL A 37 4.67 -1.40 -16.81
N GLN A 38 5.06 -2.39 -17.60
CA GLN A 38 4.14 -3.11 -18.50
C GLN A 38 3.01 -3.82 -17.74
N LEU A 39 3.31 -4.43 -16.58
CA LEU A 39 2.30 -5.06 -15.73
C LEU A 39 1.32 -4.04 -15.16
N ILE A 40 1.82 -2.91 -14.66
CA ILE A 40 0.98 -1.82 -14.14
C ILE A 40 0.04 -1.31 -15.23
N ASP A 41 0.55 -1.05 -16.42
CA ASP A 41 -0.24 -0.59 -17.56
C ASP A 41 -1.32 -1.59 -17.99
N LYS A 42 -1.00 -2.89 -17.91
CA LYS A 42 -1.93 -3.96 -18.27
C LYS A 42 -3.09 -4.06 -17.25
N VAL A 43 -2.78 -3.95 -15.96
CA VAL A 43 -3.77 -4.10 -14.88
C VAL A 43 -4.60 -2.84 -14.70
N PHE A 44 -4.00 -1.66 -14.87
CA PHE A 44 -4.64 -0.35 -14.66
C PHE A 44 -4.53 0.56 -15.90
N PRO A 45 -5.14 0.20 -17.04
CA PRO A 45 -4.94 0.89 -18.31
C PRO A 45 -5.44 2.34 -18.35
N ASN A 46 -6.39 2.70 -17.47
CA ASN A 46 -7.04 4.02 -17.45
C ASN A 46 -6.70 4.85 -16.21
N VAL A 47 -5.70 4.43 -15.43
CA VAL A 47 -5.31 5.12 -14.20
C VAL A 47 -3.95 5.78 -14.40
N ASP A 48 -3.84 7.03 -13.99
CA ASP A 48 -2.56 7.73 -14.03
C ASP A 48 -1.55 7.03 -13.10
N ARG A 49 -0.41 6.62 -13.67
CA ARG A 49 0.68 5.95 -12.93
C ARG A 49 1.17 6.80 -11.77
N SER A 50 1.16 8.12 -11.91
CA SER A 50 1.61 9.01 -10.84
C SER A 50 0.71 8.91 -9.60
N THR A 51 -0.60 8.74 -9.81
CA THR A 51 -1.59 8.51 -8.75
C THR A 51 -1.38 7.15 -8.10
N LEU A 52 -1.23 6.08 -8.90
CA LEU A 52 -0.98 4.73 -8.38
C LEU A 52 0.27 4.66 -7.51
N VAL A 53 1.37 5.23 -8.01
CA VAL A 53 2.64 5.27 -7.29
C VAL A 53 2.50 6.08 -6.00
N SER A 54 1.82 7.23 -6.04
CA SER A 54 1.59 8.06 -4.86
C SER A 54 0.72 7.35 -3.81
N GLN A 55 -0.30 6.60 -4.23
CA GLN A 55 -1.13 5.78 -3.35
C GLN A 55 -0.30 4.66 -2.72
N ALA A 56 0.44 3.90 -3.52
CA ALA A 56 1.29 2.81 -3.04
C ALA A 56 2.33 3.28 -2.00
N PHE A 57 2.96 4.44 -2.21
CA PHE A 57 3.88 5.03 -1.23
C PHE A 57 3.16 5.49 0.04
N THR A 58 1.95 6.05 -0.08
CA THR A 58 1.16 6.48 1.07
C THR A 58 0.76 5.29 1.92
N ASP A 59 0.30 4.20 1.30
CA ASP A 59 -0.08 2.96 1.99
C ASP A 59 1.12 2.31 2.68
N LEU A 60 2.28 2.26 2.01
CA LEU A 60 3.52 1.75 2.59
C LEU A 60 3.96 2.57 3.81
N LEU A 61 3.88 3.89 3.72
CA LEU A 61 4.21 4.77 4.84
C LEU A 61 3.20 4.63 5.98
N LEU A 62 1.90 4.53 5.68
CA LEU A 62 0.88 4.27 6.69
C LEU A 62 1.13 2.95 7.42
N HIS A 63 1.47 1.88 6.70
CA HIS A 63 1.82 0.59 7.30
C HIS A 63 3.00 0.73 8.26
N LYS A 64 4.08 1.36 7.80
CA LYS A 64 5.29 1.60 8.60
C LYS A 64 5.04 2.47 9.84
N HIS A 65 4.16 3.47 9.75
CA HIS A 65 3.84 4.36 10.86
C HIS A 65 2.79 3.79 11.81
N ARG A 66 1.96 2.83 11.36
CA ARG A 66 0.98 2.12 12.18
C ARG A 66 1.66 1.18 13.18
N ILE A 67 2.81 0.62 12.82
CA ILE A 67 3.51 -0.40 13.60
C ILE A 67 4.80 0.21 14.17
N VAL A 68 4.75 0.56 15.46
CA VAL A 68 5.90 1.18 16.18
C VAL A 68 6.93 0.12 16.62
N ASP A 69 6.52 -1.15 16.69
CA ASP A 69 7.34 -2.27 17.15
C ASP A 69 7.61 -3.25 15.99
N PRO A 70 8.87 -3.45 15.57
CA PRO A 70 9.23 -4.37 14.48
C PRO A 70 8.72 -5.80 14.68
N VAL A 71 8.58 -6.25 15.95
CA VAL A 71 8.06 -7.58 16.25
C VAL A 71 6.58 -7.70 15.86
N LEU A 72 5.81 -6.62 15.99
CA LEU A 72 4.40 -6.60 15.57
C LEU A 72 4.25 -6.54 14.03
N GLU A 73 5.25 -6.04 13.31
CA GLU A 73 5.24 -5.95 11.84
C GLU A 73 5.38 -7.35 11.22
N ASP A 74 6.29 -8.14 11.76
CA ASP A 74 6.48 -9.54 11.36
C ASP A 74 5.24 -10.37 11.66
N TRP A 75 4.63 -10.21 12.84
CA TRP A 75 3.43 -10.95 13.23
C TRP A 75 2.20 -10.59 12.38
N VAL A 76 2.01 -9.32 12.04
CA VAL A 76 0.91 -8.89 11.17
C VAL A 76 1.11 -9.42 9.75
N SER A 77 2.34 -9.42 9.25
CA SER A 77 2.67 -9.94 7.92
C SER A 77 2.45 -11.46 7.84
N GLU A 78 2.83 -12.20 8.88
CA GLU A 78 2.59 -13.64 9.00
C GLU A 78 1.09 -13.97 9.06
N GLU A 79 0.32 -13.22 9.84
CA GLU A 79 -1.13 -13.45 9.96
C GLU A 79 -1.88 -13.13 8.65
N GLN A 80 -1.45 -12.08 7.94
CA GLN A 80 -2.00 -11.73 6.63
C GLN A 80 -1.72 -12.83 5.59
N TYR A 81 -0.50 -13.38 5.57
CA TYR A 81 -0.13 -14.51 4.71
C TYR A 81 -1.00 -15.74 4.98
N ASN A 82 -1.20 -16.08 6.25
CA ASN A 82 -2.04 -17.21 6.65
C ASN A 82 -3.51 -17.02 6.22
N ALA A 83 -4.01 -15.78 6.29
CA ALA A 83 -5.37 -15.46 5.84
C ALA A 83 -5.51 -15.62 4.32
N ASP A 84 -4.53 -15.17 3.54
CA ASP A 84 -4.51 -15.29 2.08
C ASP A 84 -4.43 -16.76 1.63
N GLU A 85 -3.65 -17.60 2.31
CA GLU A 85 -3.62 -19.06 2.07
C GLU A 85 -4.96 -19.72 2.39
N MET A 86 -5.59 -19.35 3.51
CA MET A 86 -6.89 -19.87 3.90
C MET A 86 -8.00 -19.47 2.92
N GLU A 87 -7.98 -18.24 2.43
CA GLU A 87 -8.89 -17.79 1.38
C GLU A 87 -8.71 -18.61 0.11
N THR A 88 -7.46 -18.83 -0.31
CA THR A 88 -7.14 -19.64 -1.49
C THR A 88 -7.67 -21.07 -1.34
N TYR A 89 -7.44 -21.71 -0.18
CA TYR A 89 -7.94 -23.05 0.12
C TYR A 89 -9.48 -23.15 0.08
N LEU A 90 -10.18 -22.14 0.62
CA LEU A 90 -11.64 -22.10 0.60
C LEU A 90 -12.18 -21.95 -0.82
N ILE A 91 -11.57 -21.09 -1.65
CA ILE A 91 -11.94 -20.91 -3.05
C ILE A 91 -11.74 -22.19 -3.86
N GLU A 92 -10.63 -22.90 -3.64
CA GLU A 92 -10.37 -24.19 -4.30
C GLU A 92 -11.41 -25.24 -3.91
N ARG A 93 -11.71 -25.32 -2.61
CA ARG A 93 -12.72 -26.26 -2.10
C ARG A 93 -14.14 -25.95 -2.60
N GLU A 94 -14.49 -24.69 -2.77
CA GLU A 94 -15.81 -24.28 -3.29
C GLU A 94 -15.96 -24.58 -4.79
N LYS A 95 -14.85 -24.68 -5.55
CA LYS A 95 -14.87 -25.10 -6.96
C LYS A 95 -14.99 -26.61 -7.15
N ASP A 96 -14.62 -27.39 -6.15
CA ASP A 96 -14.69 -28.86 -6.16
C ASP A 96 -16.04 -29.42 -5.64
N VAL A 97 -17.00 -28.54 -5.30
CA VAL A 97 -18.39 -28.86 -4.89
C VAL A 97 -19.37 -28.46 -6.00
#